data_AF-A0A835SET8-F1
#
_entry.id   AF-A0A835SET8-F1
#
_cell.length_a   1.000
_cell.length_b   1.000
_cell.length_c   1.000
_cell.angle_alpha   90.00
_cell.angle_beta   90.00
_cell.angle_gamma   90.00
#
_symmetry.space_group_name_H-M   'P 1'
#
loop_
_entity.id
_entity.type
_entity.pdbx_description
1 polymer ?
#
loop_
_entity_poly.entity_id
_entity_poly.type
_entity_poly.pdbx_seq_one_letter_code
_entity_poly.pdbx_strand_id
1 'polypeptide(L)'
;MYHGCPCVLLGTILAILLCLEPSVASSGDRSWAFQSCLQHCTSSGCTRLPHVPVSEQQGLGTHSCPAACADKGQASQPGAAGGSLVPLPLRLFRWSCEDDCKYHCMEVVEAWKARVGGPQGDGGHDGSGRSSSGGRGGGGGPQRPRLPVEKYYGKWPFRRVAGMQELVSVLASLANLAAHALCLARLRARVGQSGSTAQPLPAASAGAALTRAPGVGPDGPLCRLPYPFMGLWTIYSVLHMNAWLWSALFHCRDTRTTERLDYCSAIAVVAAGLAAALARTLWGRTRRRRLAAVSAVGCVLVGLAAHLRYMLTVKFDYGWNMQVCVVAGVVTALLWLAWVWAVRHPARRRMTAFLLLAHAAMMLEVLDFPPPVASGRLIDAHAAWHWATVPLTALFYSWLQADADWCQAGQAQGGQGGAGIGEAGARAGDAAGAGGEMVEAGKHKAV
;
A
#
# COMPACT_ATOMS: atom_id res chain seq x y z
N MET A 1 13.07 -32.26 -16.95
CA MET A 1 13.09 -32.62 -15.52
C MET A 1 13.72 -31.45 -14.78
N TYR A 2 12.93 -30.69 -14.02
CA TYR A 2 13.41 -29.57 -13.21
C TYR A 2 13.94 -30.14 -11.89
N HIS A 3 15.27 -30.23 -11.73
CA HIS A 3 15.88 -30.47 -10.43
C HIS A 3 15.82 -29.16 -9.63
N GLY A 4 14.76 -28.99 -8.83
CA GLY A 4 14.70 -27.98 -7.79
C GLY A 4 15.73 -28.30 -6.71
N CYS A 5 16.60 -27.34 -6.42
CA CYS A 5 17.67 -27.48 -5.44
C CYS A 5 17.08 -27.48 -4.00
N PRO A 6 17.16 -28.57 -3.22
CA PRO A 6 16.59 -28.65 -1.87
C PRO A 6 17.23 -27.66 -0.88
N CYS A 7 18.42 -27.13 -1.20
CA CYS A 7 19.15 -26.16 -0.39
C CYS A 7 18.44 -24.78 -0.31
N VAL A 8 17.68 -24.39 -1.34
CA VAL A 8 16.95 -23.12 -1.36
C VAL A 8 15.71 -23.18 -0.48
N LEU A 9 15.02 -24.33 -0.47
CA LEU A 9 13.83 -24.56 0.37
C LEU A 9 14.22 -24.70 1.86
N LEU A 10 15.35 -25.36 2.14
CA LEU A 10 15.87 -25.47 3.51
C LEU A 10 16.38 -24.12 4.02
N GLY A 11 17.01 -23.31 3.15
CA GLY A 11 17.44 -21.95 3.47
C GLY A 11 16.29 -20.99 3.76
N THR A 12 15.17 -21.09 3.03
CA THR A 12 13.97 -20.29 3.31
C THR A 12 13.24 -20.75 4.56
N ILE A 13 13.15 -22.06 4.83
CA ILE A 13 12.58 -22.58 6.08
C ILE A 13 13.44 -22.15 7.28
N LEU A 14 14.77 -22.23 7.19
CA LEU A 14 15.66 -21.79 8.27
C LEU A 14 15.56 -20.28 8.51
N ALA A 15 15.45 -19.47 7.45
CA ALA A 15 15.22 -18.03 7.56
C ALA A 15 13.85 -17.70 8.19
N ILE A 16 12.81 -18.47 7.86
CA ILE A 16 11.47 -18.32 8.47
C ILE A 16 11.50 -18.70 9.95
N LEU A 17 12.20 -19.78 10.31
CA LEU A 17 12.33 -20.25 11.70
C LEU A 17 13.20 -19.31 12.55
N LEU A 18 14.22 -18.68 11.98
CA LEU A 18 15.05 -17.66 12.65
C LEU A 18 14.32 -16.33 12.86
N CYS A 19 13.20 -16.09 12.16
CA CYS A 19 12.34 -14.92 12.34
C CYS A 19 11.16 -15.18 13.30
N LEU A 20 11.04 -16.38 13.88
CA LEU A 20 10.05 -16.68 14.93
C LEU A 20 10.59 -16.22 16.30
N GLU A 21 10.79 -14.92 16.46
CA GLU A 21 10.98 -14.37 17.80
C GLU A 21 9.63 -14.37 18.54
N PRO A 22 9.62 -14.73 19.84
CA PRO A 22 8.42 -14.59 20.66
C PRO A 22 7.94 -13.14 20.60
N SER A 23 6.63 -12.94 20.46
CA SER A 23 6.00 -11.62 20.43
C SER A 23 6.11 -10.97 21.81
N VAL A 24 7.25 -10.37 22.09
CA VAL A 24 7.46 -9.56 23.28
C VAL A 24 6.71 -8.24 23.09
N ALA A 25 6.08 -7.71 24.13
CA ALA A 25 5.55 -6.32 24.12
C ALA A 25 6.63 -5.36 23.62
N SER A 26 6.26 -4.25 22.97
CA SER A 26 7.23 -3.33 22.36
C SER A 26 8.26 -2.83 23.38
N SER A 27 9.47 -2.45 22.94
CA SER A 27 10.49 -1.96 23.89
C SER A 27 10.00 -0.77 24.71
N GLY A 28 9.23 0.15 24.10
CA GLY A 28 8.59 1.27 24.80
C GLY A 28 7.56 0.82 25.84
N ASP A 29 6.78 -0.21 25.54
CA ASP A 29 5.81 -0.80 26.49
C ASP A 29 6.50 -1.37 27.73
N ARG A 30 7.71 -1.92 27.58
CA ARG A 30 8.48 -2.48 28.69
C ARG A 30 9.28 -1.41 29.45
N SER A 31 9.34 -0.19 28.95
CA SER A 31 10.15 0.86 29.57
C SER A 31 9.55 1.24 30.93
N TRP A 32 10.39 1.23 31.96
CA TRP A 32 9.98 1.59 33.33
C TRP A 32 9.40 3.01 33.38
N ALA A 33 9.94 3.91 32.55
CA ALA A 33 9.50 5.29 32.40
C ALA A 33 8.04 5.38 31.92
N PHE A 34 7.69 4.61 30.89
CA PHE A 34 6.34 4.57 30.36
C PHE A 34 5.35 3.93 31.34
N GLN A 35 5.71 2.79 31.93
CA GLN A 35 4.86 2.08 32.89
C GLN A 35 4.57 2.92 34.14
N SER A 36 5.58 3.62 34.67
CA SER A 36 5.42 4.50 35.83
C SER A 36 4.48 5.67 35.53
N CYS A 37 4.64 6.31 34.37
CA CYS A 37 3.73 7.38 33.92
C CYS A 37 2.30 6.87 33.77
N LEU A 38 2.12 5.72 33.10
CA LEU A 38 0.80 5.16 32.81
C LEU A 38 0.05 4.80 34.09
N GLN A 39 0.72 4.15 35.05
CA GLN A 39 0.15 3.82 36.35
C GLN A 39 -0.27 5.08 37.13
N HIS A 40 0.53 6.14 37.09
CA HIS A 40 0.19 7.41 37.75
C HIS A 40 -1.01 8.09 37.10
N CYS A 41 -1.03 8.18 35.77
CA CYS A 41 -2.11 8.82 35.03
C CYS A 41 -3.45 8.11 35.26
N THR A 42 -3.46 6.78 35.14
CA THR A 42 -4.67 5.96 35.29
C THR A 42 -5.20 5.94 36.74
N SER A 43 -4.32 5.83 37.74
CA SER A 43 -4.74 5.82 39.16
C SER A 43 -5.38 7.14 39.63
N SER A 44 -5.12 8.25 38.93
CA SER A 44 -5.76 9.54 39.20
C SER A 44 -7.15 9.72 38.55
N GLY A 45 -7.69 8.68 37.91
CA GLY A 45 -8.97 8.75 37.19
C GLY A 45 -8.94 9.71 36.00
N CYS A 46 -7.77 9.94 35.39
CA CYS A 46 -7.55 10.91 34.32
C CYS A 46 -7.96 12.35 34.65
N THR A 47 -8.12 12.70 35.92
CA THR A 47 -8.30 14.10 36.33
C THR A 47 -6.99 14.87 36.24
N ARG A 48 -5.86 14.14 36.26
CA ARG A 48 -4.51 14.62 36.04
C ARG A 48 -4.03 14.20 34.66
N LEU A 49 -4.79 14.54 33.63
CA LEU A 49 -4.27 14.46 32.27
C LEU A 49 -2.97 15.27 32.22
N PRO A 50 -1.86 14.69 31.73
CA PRO A 50 -0.58 15.37 31.65
C PRO A 50 -0.64 16.38 30.48
N HIS A 51 -1.31 17.51 30.69
CA HIS A 51 -1.10 18.69 29.85
C HIS A 51 0.15 19.40 30.41
N VAL A 52 1.33 18.82 30.12
CA VAL A 52 2.59 18.99 30.91
C VAL A 52 3.30 20.32 30.61
N PRO A 53 3.65 21.14 31.63
CA PRO A 53 5.02 21.23 32.24
C PRO A 53 5.00 21.47 33.79
N VAL A 54 6.02 21.10 34.59
CA VAL A 54 7.27 21.88 34.77
C VAL A 54 8.51 20.98 34.67
N SER A 55 9.30 21.23 33.62
CA SER A 55 10.47 20.45 33.14
C SER A 55 10.17 18.98 32.83
N GLU A 56 8.96 18.73 32.33
CA GLU A 56 8.45 17.50 31.70
C GLU A 56 8.62 16.16 32.44
N GLN A 57 9.15 16.20 33.65
CA GLN A 57 8.42 16.53 34.88
C GLN A 57 9.43 16.49 36.05
N GLN A 58 10.61 15.91 35.79
CA GLN A 58 11.98 16.36 36.03
C GLN A 58 12.84 15.13 35.67
N GLY A 59 12.93 14.81 34.38
CA GLY A 59 13.85 13.77 33.91
C GLY A 59 13.61 12.32 34.39
N LEU A 60 12.35 11.94 34.64
CA LEU A 60 11.83 10.57 34.79
C LEU A 60 12.00 9.78 36.12
N GLY A 61 12.46 10.35 37.24
CA GLY A 61 12.29 9.70 38.57
C GLY A 61 11.04 10.16 39.37
N THR A 62 9.81 9.87 38.93
CA THR A 62 8.62 10.72 39.22
C THR A 62 7.88 10.55 40.58
N HIS A 63 7.80 11.63 41.40
CA HIS A 63 6.73 11.94 42.40
C HIS A 63 6.28 13.40 42.25
N SER A 64 4.97 13.68 42.09
CA SER A 64 4.22 14.86 42.64
C SER A 64 2.77 14.93 42.15
N CYS A 65 1.87 15.20 43.10
CA CYS A 65 0.50 15.71 42.88
C CYS A 65 0.58 17.10 42.20
N PRO A 66 -0.27 17.44 41.21
CA PRO A 66 -0.32 18.79 40.67
C PRO A 66 -0.60 19.80 41.78
N ALA A 67 -0.16 21.06 41.62
CA ALA A 67 -0.41 22.15 42.57
C ALA A 67 -1.91 22.33 42.94
N ALA A 68 -2.83 21.82 42.10
CA ALA A 68 -4.25 21.68 42.41
C ALA A 68 -4.57 20.79 43.63
N CYS A 69 -3.64 19.93 44.08
CA CYS A 69 -3.73 19.18 45.34
C CYS A 69 -3.16 19.94 46.54
N ALA A 70 -2.22 20.87 46.32
CA ALA A 70 -1.52 21.55 47.41
C ALA A 70 -2.38 22.69 48.00
N ASP A 71 -3.23 23.32 47.19
CA ASP A 71 -4.07 24.44 47.64
C ASP A 71 -5.51 24.08 47.98
N LYS A 72 -5.87 22.79 48.01
CA LYS A 72 -7.22 22.38 48.43
C LYS A 72 -7.19 21.23 49.41
N GLY A 73 -6.87 21.58 50.66
CA GLY A 73 -7.60 21.12 51.83
C GLY A 73 -9.09 21.54 51.81
N GLN A 74 -9.74 21.47 50.65
CA GLN A 74 -11.17 21.59 50.48
C GLN A 74 -11.54 20.64 49.35
N ALA A 75 -12.04 19.48 49.75
CA ALA A 75 -13.00 18.74 48.97
C ALA A 75 -14.04 19.72 48.43
N SER A 76 -13.88 20.15 47.17
CA SER A 76 -14.99 20.74 46.44
C SER A 76 -15.97 19.62 46.15
N GLN A 77 -16.90 19.47 47.10
CA GLN A 77 -18.32 19.21 46.93
C GLN A 77 -18.72 17.98 46.07
N PRO A 78 -19.46 17.00 46.64
CA PRO A 78 -20.16 15.99 45.86
C PRO A 78 -21.34 16.68 45.14
N GLY A 79 -21.11 17.18 43.92
CA GLY A 79 -22.17 17.90 43.20
C GLY A 79 -21.79 18.66 41.93
N ALA A 80 -20.52 18.69 41.51
CA ALA A 80 -20.17 19.26 40.21
C ALA A 80 -20.52 18.26 39.09
N ALA A 81 -21.60 18.54 38.37
CA ALA A 81 -22.07 17.78 37.22
C ALA A 81 -20.98 17.63 36.13
N GLY A 82 -20.32 16.47 36.11
CA GLY A 82 -20.32 15.55 34.97
C GLY A 82 -19.83 16.03 33.59
N GLY A 83 -18.97 17.03 33.50
CA GLY A 83 -18.29 17.37 32.23
C GLY A 83 -17.16 16.37 31.94
N SER A 84 -17.25 15.62 30.84
CA SER A 84 -16.19 14.69 30.43
C SER A 84 -14.84 15.44 30.24
N LEU A 85 -13.81 14.97 30.96
CA LEU A 85 -12.44 15.53 31.05
C LEU A 85 -11.66 15.53 29.72
N VAL A 86 -12.19 14.88 28.70
CA VAL A 86 -11.55 14.68 27.41
C VAL A 86 -12.09 15.72 26.40
N PRO A 87 -11.24 16.48 25.68
CA PRO A 87 -11.67 17.45 24.67
C PRO A 87 -12.71 16.90 23.69
N LEU A 88 -13.64 17.76 23.23
CA LEU A 88 -14.74 17.35 22.33
C LEU A 88 -14.26 16.55 21.11
N PRO A 89 -13.18 16.92 20.39
CA PRO A 89 -12.68 16.13 19.26
C PRO A 89 -12.35 14.69 19.67
N LEU A 90 -11.74 14.50 20.84
CA LEU A 90 -11.37 13.17 21.33
C LEU A 90 -12.60 12.35 21.74
N ARG A 91 -13.63 12.99 22.30
CA ARG A 91 -14.91 12.33 22.57
C ARG A 91 -15.64 11.89 21.31
N LEU A 92 -15.62 12.71 20.26
CA LEU A 92 -16.22 12.37 18.96
C LEU A 92 -15.61 11.09 18.37
N PHE A 93 -14.30 10.90 18.56
CA PHE A 93 -13.59 9.68 18.15
C PHE A 93 -13.56 8.57 19.22
N ARG A 94 -14.34 8.70 20.30
CA ARG A 94 -14.44 7.72 21.40
C ARG A 94 -13.08 7.33 21.99
N TRP A 95 -12.22 8.31 22.19
CA TRP A 95 -11.01 8.13 22.99
C TRP A 95 -11.41 7.98 24.46
N SER A 96 -10.95 6.90 25.10
CA SER A 96 -11.14 6.71 26.53
C SER A 96 -10.09 7.49 27.32
N CYS A 97 -10.34 7.67 28.63
CA CYS A 97 -9.37 8.20 29.58
C CYS A 97 -8.05 7.38 29.54
N GLU A 98 -8.14 6.05 29.49
CA GLU A 98 -6.98 5.17 29.42
C GLU A 98 -6.17 5.36 28.13
N ASP A 99 -6.85 5.49 26.98
CA ASP A 99 -6.17 5.73 25.69
C ASP A 99 -5.44 7.07 25.67
N ASP A 100 -6.00 8.08 26.34
CA ASP A 100 -5.39 9.40 26.43
C ASP A 100 -4.16 9.40 27.34
N CYS A 101 -4.21 8.68 28.47
CA CYS A 101 -3.03 8.43 29.31
C CYS A 101 -1.90 7.74 28.54
N LYS A 102 -2.20 6.69 27.76
CA LYS A 102 -1.21 5.98 26.93
C LYS A 102 -0.53 6.93 25.95
N TYR A 103 -1.33 7.71 25.23
CA TYR A 103 -0.83 8.69 24.26
C TYR A 103 0.10 9.72 24.90
N HIS A 104 -0.35 10.34 26.00
CA HIS A 104 0.44 11.38 26.62
C HIS A 104 1.72 10.86 27.27
N CYS A 105 1.68 9.69 27.93
CA CYS A 105 2.87 9.10 28.54
C CYS A 105 3.92 8.73 27.48
N MET A 106 3.48 8.21 26.33
CA MET A 106 4.35 7.98 25.17
C MET A 106 5.03 9.29 24.73
N GLU A 107 4.25 10.36 24.50
CA GLU A 107 4.80 11.65 24.05
C GLU A 107 5.80 12.27 25.04
N VAL A 108 5.55 12.14 26.35
CA VAL A 108 6.45 12.63 27.40
C VAL A 108 7.77 11.86 27.44
N VAL A 109 7.72 10.52 27.37
CA VAL A 109 8.93 9.69 27.38
C VAL A 109 9.80 9.99 26.17
N GLU A 110 9.20 10.11 24.98
CA GLU A 110 9.93 10.41 23.75
C GLU A 110 10.49 11.83 23.72
N ALA A 111 9.77 12.80 24.28
CA ALA A 111 10.28 14.16 24.46
C ALA A 111 11.46 14.21 25.45
N TRP A 112 11.43 13.42 26.52
CA TRP A 112 12.57 13.27 27.44
C TRP A 112 13.78 12.63 26.76
N LYS A 113 13.60 11.52 26.04
CA LYS A 113 14.68 10.85 25.30
C LYS A 113 15.38 11.79 24.31
N ALA A 114 14.59 12.61 23.60
CA ALA A 114 15.12 13.59 22.65
C ALA A 114 15.99 14.67 23.32
N ARG A 115 15.71 15.03 24.59
CA ARG A 115 16.52 16.00 25.35
C ARG A 115 17.78 15.39 25.95
N VAL A 116 17.70 14.21 26.55
CA VAL A 116 18.84 13.59 27.26
C VAL A 116 19.98 13.17 26.32
N GLY A 117 19.66 12.88 25.05
CA GLY A 117 20.67 12.63 24.02
C GLY A 117 20.89 13.79 23.05
N GLY A 118 20.50 15.02 23.40
CA GLY A 118 20.84 16.24 22.65
C GLY A 118 22.14 16.90 23.14
N PRO A 119 22.67 17.93 22.44
CA PRO A 119 23.75 18.74 22.99
C PRO A 119 23.29 19.30 24.35
N GLN A 120 24.09 19.04 25.38
CA GLN A 120 23.85 19.47 26.74
C GLN A 120 23.90 21.00 26.77
N GLY A 121 22.74 21.65 26.67
CA GLY A 121 22.63 23.07 26.95
C GLY A 121 22.74 23.25 28.47
N ASP A 122 23.81 23.87 28.91
CA ASP A 122 24.00 24.28 30.30
C ASP A 122 22.81 25.14 30.77
N GLY A 123 21.93 24.52 31.53
CA GLY A 123 20.93 25.17 32.38
C GLY A 123 20.69 24.20 33.53
N GLY A 124 21.11 24.45 34.76
CA GLY A 124 21.15 25.73 35.45
C GLY A 124 20.28 25.56 36.70
N HIS A 125 20.73 24.71 37.62
CA HIS A 125 20.20 24.66 38.98
C HIS A 125 21.30 24.21 39.92
N ASP A 126 22.02 25.18 40.47
CA ASP A 126 22.52 25.13 41.84
C ASP A 126 22.57 26.57 42.36
N GLY A 127 21.59 26.90 43.20
CA GLY A 127 21.66 28.06 44.06
C GLY A 127 22.62 27.77 45.21
N SER A 128 23.88 28.14 45.06
CA SER A 128 24.71 28.60 46.18
C SER A 128 25.88 29.40 45.63
N GLY A 129 26.01 30.63 46.12
CA GLY A 129 26.85 31.64 45.49
C GLY A 129 28.36 31.37 45.64
N ARG A 130 29.12 31.78 44.62
CA ARG A 130 30.24 32.73 44.79
C ARG A 130 30.74 33.20 43.42
N SER A 131 30.98 34.49 43.37
CA SER A 131 31.66 35.21 42.29
C SER A 131 33.06 34.66 42.06
N SER A 132 33.38 34.30 40.82
CA SER A 132 34.74 34.44 40.29
C SER A 132 34.74 34.51 38.77
N SER A 133 35.38 35.58 38.29
CA SER A 133 35.67 35.95 36.92
C SER A 133 36.64 34.99 36.22
N GLY A 134 36.45 34.84 34.89
CA GLY A 134 37.55 34.59 33.96
C GLY A 134 37.61 33.19 33.36
N GLY A 135 37.34 33.09 32.05
CA GLY A 135 37.66 31.88 31.29
C GLY A 135 36.92 31.80 29.95
N ARG A 136 37.50 32.38 28.89
CA ARG A 136 37.21 31.95 27.51
C ARG A 136 37.81 30.55 27.35
N GLY A 137 37.01 29.51 27.51
CA GLY A 137 37.37 28.12 27.26
C GLY A 137 36.35 27.48 26.33
N GLY A 138 36.74 27.25 25.08
CA GLY A 138 36.01 26.39 24.16
C GLY A 138 36.06 24.96 24.68
N GLY A 139 34.91 24.42 25.07
CA GLY A 139 34.77 23.04 25.54
C GLY A 139 33.42 22.50 25.12
N GLY A 140 33.29 22.11 23.84
CA GLY A 140 32.17 21.30 23.40
C GLY A 140 32.29 19.92 24.04
N GLY A 141 31.56 19.69 25.14
CA GLY A 141 31.48 18.38 25.78
C GLY A 141 31.04 17.30 24.77
N PRO A 142 31.37 16.02 25.02
CA PRO A 142 31.00 14.93 24.12
C PRO A 142 29.48 14.90 23.93
N GLN A 143 29.02 15.09 22.70
CA GLN A 143 27.60 14.97 22.35
C GLN A 143 27.15 13.55 22.70
N ARG A 144 26.29 13.41 23.71
CA ARG A 144 25.68 12.11 24.01
C ARG A 144 24.84 11.68 22.82
N PRO A 145 24.91 10.42 22.38
CA PRO A 145 24.04 9.93 21.30
C PRO A 145 22.57 10.11 21.69
N ARG A 146 21.73 10.55 20.74
CA ARG A 146 20.26 10.55 20.90
C ARG A 146 19.79 9.13 21.23
N LEU A 147 18.98 8.98 22.27
CA LEU A 147 18.33 7.71 22.55
C LEU A 147 17.38 7.38 21.39
N PRO A 148 17.31 6.11 20.95
CA PRO A 148 16.45 5.71 19.84
C PRO A 148 14.97 5.87 20.22
N VAL A 149 14.17 6.26 19.23
CA VAL A 149 12.71 6.28 19.34
C VAL A 149 12.22 4.84 19.51
N GLU A 150 11.26 4.61 20.40
CA GLU A 150 10.70 3.28 20.64
C GLU A 150 9.25 3.16 20.16
N LYS A 151 8.84 1.92 19.89
CA LYS A 151 7.44 1.59 19.63
C LYS A 151 6.68 1.38 20.94
N TYR A 152 5.41 1.77 20.91
CA TYR A 152 4.44 1.60 21.99
C TYR A 152 3.21 0.91 21.42
N TYR A 153 2.79 -0.20 22.02
CA TYR A 153 1.72 -1.07 21.53
C TYR A 153 1.86 -1.42 20.03
N GLY A 154 3.09 -1.66 19.58
CA GLY A 154 3.42 -2.01 18.20
C GLY A 154 3.50 -0.82 17.23
N LYS A 155 3.29 0.41 17.70
CA LYS A 155 3.19 1.61 16.86
C LYS A 155 4.26 2.66 17.20
N TRP A 156 4.60 3.45 16.19
CA TRP A 156 5.46 4.60 16.37
C TRP A 156 4.73 5.76 17.08
N PRO A 157 5.45 6.62 17.81
CA PRO A 157 4.85 7.76 18.51
C PRO A 157 4.48 8.87 17.52
N PHE A 158 3.20 8.95 17.17
CA PHE A 158 2.65 10.00 16.34
C PHE A 158 2.06 11.14 17.14
N ARG A 159 2.17 12.35 16.60
CA ARG A 159 1.42 13.50 17.12
C ARG A 159 -0.03 13.45 16.63
N ARG A 160 -0.99 13.35 17.56
CA ARG A 160 -2.42 13.35 17.25
C ARG A 160 -2.87 14.74 16.76
N VAL A 161 -3.71 14.79 15.73
CA VAL A 161 -4.27 16.05 15.19
C VAL A 161 -5.78 15.96 15.07
N ALA A 162 -6.50 16.90 15.69
CA ALA A 162 -7.97 16.93 15.70
C ALA A 162 -8.64 15.60 16.14
N GLY A 163 -7.93 14.80 16.96
CA GLY A 163 -8.39 13.49 17.40
C GLY A 163 -8.05 12.32 16.48
N MET A 164 -7.50 12.57 15.30
CA MET A 164 -6.94 11.53 14.42
C MET A 164 -5.56 11.12 14.90
N GLN A 165 -5.35 9.81 15.02
CA GLN A 165 -4.08 9.23 15.46
C GLN A 165 -2.95 9.49 14.46
N GLU A 166 -3.20 9.26 13.17
CA GLU A 166 -2.18 9.32 12.10
C GLU A 166 -2.70 10.16 10.92
N LEU A 167 -2.77 11.50 11.09
CA LEU A 167 -3.40 12.41 10.13
C LEU A 167 -2.93 12.19 8.68
N VAL A 168 -1.62 12.04 8.48
CA VAL A 168 -1.04 11.92 7.13
C VAL A 168 -1.47 10.61 6.48
N SER A 169 -1.46 9.50 7.22
CA SER A 169 -1.98 8.21 6.77
C SER A 169 -3.48 8.33 6.42
N VAL A 170 -4.29 9.00 7.25
CA VAL A 170 -5.72 9.23 6.96
C VAL A 170 -5.92 9.94 5.62
N LEU A 171 -5.21 11.06 5.41
CA LEU A 171 -5.33 11.85 4.18
C LEU A 171 -4.87 11.06 2.95
N ALA A 172 -3.77 10.32 3.07
CA ALA A 172 -3.23 9.50 2.00
C ALA A 172 -4.14 8.31 1.64
N SER A 173 -4.75 7.65 2.62
CA SER A 173 -5.76 6.61 2.40
C SER A 173 -6.99 7.16 1.67
N LEU A 174 -7.50 8.33 2.09
CA LEU A 174 -8.61 8.99 1.39
C LEU A 174 -8.24 9.42 -0.04
N ALA A 175 -7.00 9.86 -0.26
CA ALA A 175 -6.50 10.19 -1.60
C ALA A 175 -6.43 8.94 -2.51
N ASN A 176 -5.99 7.80 -1.99
CA ASN A 176 -6.03 6.53 -2.72
C ASN A 176 -7.45 6.08 -3.05
N LEU A 177 -8.38 6.18 -2.08
CA LEU A 177 -9.80 5.90 -2.31
C LEU A 177 -10.36 6.74 -3.47
N ALA A 178 -10.12 8.04 -3.43
CA ALA A 178 -10.54 8.96 -4.48
C ALA A 178 -9.88 8.63 -5.83
N ALA A 179 -8.58 8.31 -5.83
CA ALA A 179 -7.86 7.92 -7.04
C ALA A 179 -8.48 6.68 -7.71
N HIS A 180 -8.80 5.64 -6.94
CA HIS A 180 -9.50 4.46 -7.46
C HIS A 180 -10.89 4.78 -8.02
N ALA A 181 -11.69 5.58 -7.30
CA ALA A 181 -13.02 5.98 -7.76
C ALA A 181 -12.97 6.75 -9.08
N LEU A 182 -12.13 7.78 -9.16
CA LEU A 182 -11.97 8.62 -10.34
C LEU A 182 -11.40 7.84 -11.53
N CYS A 183 -10.38 7.01 -11.30
CA CYS A 183 -9.76 6.25 -12.37
C CYS A 183 -10.67 5.12 -12.89
N LEU A 184 -11.47 4.50 -12.03
CA LEU A 184 -12.49 3.53 -12.44
C LEU A 184 -13.60 4.17 -13.28
N ALA A 185 -14.07 5.35 -12.88
CA ALA A 185 -15.06 6.10 -13.65
C ALA A 185 -14.54 6.42 -15.07
N ARG A 186 -13.28 6.88 -15.17
CA ARG A 186 -12.60 7.13 -16.46
C ARG A 186 -12.48 5.86 -17.31
N LEU A 187 -12.07 4.74 -16.70
CA LEU A 187 -11.97 3.45 -17.40
C LEU A 187 -13.32 3.00 -17.96
N ARG A 188 -14.39 3.09 -17.16
CA ARG A 188 -15.75 2.73 -17.59
C ARG A 188 -16.26 3.61 -18.72
N ALA A 189 -16.09 4.94 -18.61
CA ALA A 189 -16.48 5.87 -19.66
C ALA A 189 -15.79 5.54 -20.99
N ARG A 190 -14.48 5.24 -20.94
CA ARG A 190 -13.69 4.90 -22.12
C ARG A 190 -14.13 3.58 -22.76
N VAL A 191 -14.34 2.53 -21.95
CA VAL A 191 -14.84 1.23 -22.45
C VAL A 191 -16.26 1.36 -23.01
N GLY A 192 -17.11 2.17 -22.39
CA GLY A 192 -18.48 2.42 -22.82
C GLY A 192 -18.57 3.18 -24.16
N GLN A 193 -17.78 4.25 -24.32
CA GLN A 193 -17.72 5.01 -25.57
C GLN A 193 -17.30 4.13 -26.76
N SER A 194 -16.26 3.30 -26.58
CA SER A 194 -15.81 2.38 -27.62
C SER A 194 -16.86 1.34 -28.01
N GLY A 195 -17.75 0.95 -27.09
CA GLY A 195 -18.85 0.02 -27.36
C GLY A 195 -19.96 0.63 -28.22
N SER A 196 -20.21 1.94 -28.11
CA SER A 196 -21.22 2.66 -28.88
C SER A 196 -20.77 3.01 -30.31
N THR A 197 -19.46 3.13 -30.56
CA THR A 197 -18.90 3.41 -31.89
C THR A 197 -18.69 2.17 -32.77
N ALA A 198 -18.89 0.96 -32.25
CA ALA A 198 -18.81 -0.25 -33.05
C ALA A 198 -20.12 -0.41 -33.87
N GLN A 199 -20.08 -0.04 -35.16
CA GLN A 199 -21.23 -0.28 -36.04
C GLN A 199 -21.56 -1.78 -36.12
N PRO A 200 -22.86 -2.17 -36.20
CA PRO A 200 -23.24 -3.55 -36.44
C PRO A 200 -22.70 -4.02 -37.79
N LEU A 201 -21.95 -5.11 -37.80
CA LEU A 201 -21.59 -5.79 -39.05
C LEU A 201 -22.89 -6.27 -39.75
N PRO A 202 -23.06 -6.05 -41.06
CA PRO A 202 -24.24 -6.51 -41.78
C PRO A 202 -24.35 -8.05 -41.70
N ALA A 203 -25.57 -8.54 -41.52
CA ALA A 203 -25.91 -9.93 -41.20
C ALA A 203 -25.65 -10.97 -42.31
N ALA A 204 -24.85 -10.66 -43.34
CA ALA A 204 -24.87 -11.37 -44.61
C ALA A 204 -23.71 -12.37 -44.87
N SER A 205 -22.84 -12.68 -43.90
CA SER A 205 -21.71 -13.60 -44.17
C SER A 205 -21.57 -14.73 -43.13
N ALA A 206 -22.65 -15.47 -42.89
CA ALA A 206 -22.67 -16.63 -42.01
C ALA A 206 -22.06 -17.92 -42.63
N GLY A 207 -21.39 -17.84 -43.79
CA GLY A 207 -20.97 -19.03 -44.55
C GLY A 207 -19.49 -19.15 -44.93
N ALA A 208 -18.64 -18.15 -44.69
CA ALA A 208 -17.25 -18.20 -45.16
C ALA A 208 -16.29 -18.69 -44.07
N ALA A 209 -15.66 -19.84 -44.31
CA ALA A 209 -14.57 -20.36 -43.51
C ALA A 209 -13.48 -19.28 -43.32
N LEU A 210 -13.15 -18.96 -42.06
CA LEU A 210 -12.09 -18.03 -41.68
C LEU A 210 -10.76 -18.48 -42.30
N THR A 211 -10.37 -17.90 -43.43
CA THR A 211 -8.98 -17.95 -43.89
C THR A 211 -8.16 -16.94 -43.10
N ARG A 212 -7.01 -17.43 -42.64
CA ARG A 212 -6.11 -16.78 -41.69
C ARG A 212 -5.45 -15.57 -42.33
N ALA A 213 -5.67 -14.37 -41.78
CA ALA A 213 -4.94 -13.17 -42.16
C ALA A 213 -3.42 -13.36 -41.95
N PRO A 214 -2.55 -13.02 -42.92
CA PRO A 214 -1.12 -13.14 -42.77
C PRO A 214 -0.62 -12.07 -41.79
N GLY A 215 0.12 -12.49 -40.75
CA GLY A 215 0.78 -11.58 -39.79
C GLY A 215 0.27 -11.67 -38.34
N VAL A 216 -0.84 -12.36 -38.09
CA VAL A 216 -1.33 -12.61 -36.74
C VAL A 216 -0.88 -14.00 -36.30
N GLY A 217 0.11 -14.05 -35.40
CA GLY A 217 0.48 -15.29 -34.72
C GLY A 217 -0.74 -15.96 -34.05
N PRO A 218 -0.68 -17.24 -33.66
CA PRO A 218 -1.81 -17.96 -33.06
C PRO A 218 -2.42 -17.29 -31.80
N ASP A 219 -1.74 -16.27 -31.25
CA ASP A 219 -2.11 -15.46 -30.08
C ASP A 219 -2.72 -14.09 -30.41
N GLY A 220 -3.26 -13.88 -31.62
CA GLY A 220 -3.97 -12.66 -32.00
C GLY A 220 -5.03 -12.20 -30.98
N PRO A 221 -5.30 -10.88 -30.88
CA PRO A 221 -5.91 -10.20 -29.73
C PRO A 221 -7.11 -10.96 -29.17
N LEU A 222 -6.95 -11.45 -27.93
CA LEU A 222 -7.79 -12.44 -27.25
C LEU A 222 -9.14 -11.89 -26.76
N CYS A 223 -9.49 -10.67 -27.12
CA CYS A 223 -10.60 -9.94 -26.52
C CYS A 223 -11.75 -9.78 -27.51
N ARG A 224 -12.93 -10.29 -27.14
CA ARG A 224 -14.20 -9.90 -27.74
C ARG A 224 -14.70 -8.65 -27.02
N LEU A 225 -15.38 -7.74 -27.72
CA LEU A 225 -16.23 -6.73 -27.08
C LEU A 225 -17.47 -7.39 -26.46
N PRO A 226 -17.95 -6.89 -25.30
CA PRO A 226 -17.34 -5.86 -24.46
C PRO A 226 -16.05 -6.33 -23.76
N TYR A 227 -15.17 -5.40 -23.36
CA TYR A 227 -13.88 -5.71 -22.72
C TYR A 227 -14.04 -6.74 -21.59
N PRO A 228 -13.49 -7.97 -21.74
CA PRO A 228 -13.90 -9.12 -20.93
C PRO A 228 -13.47 -9.02 -19.46
N PHE A 229 -12.50 -8.16 -19.15
CA PHE A 229 -11.97 -7.99 -17.80
C PHE A 229 -12.59 -6.81 -17.05
N MET A 230 -13.57 -6.08 -17.63
CA MET A 230 -14.16 -4.91 -16.97
C MET A 230 -14.82 -5.25 -15.62
N GLY A 231 -15.46 -6.41 -15.52
CA GLY A 231 -16.03 -6.91 -14.26
C GLY A 231 -14.96 -7.21 -13.22
N LEU A 232 -13.89 -7.90 -13.63
CA LEU A 232 -12.73 -8.19 -12.77
C LEU A 232 -12.12 -6.90 -12.19
N TRP A 233 -11.81 -5.94 -13.05
CA TRP A 233 -11.21 -4.67 -12.61
C TRP A 233 -12.17 -3.81 -11.80
N THR A 234 -13.47 -3.88 -12.07
CA THR A 234 -14.49 -3.25 -11.23
C THR A 234 -14.45 -3.82 -9.81
N ILE A 235 -14.49 -5.13 -9.65
CA ILE A 235 -14.45 -5.79 -8.34
C ILE A 235 -13.15 -5.43 -7.61
N TYR A 236 -12.01 -5.55 -8.31
CA TYR A 236 -10.70 -5.18 -7.76
C TYR A 236 -10.67 -3.74 -7.26
N SER A 237 -11.22 -2.80 -8.04
CA SER A 237 -11.28 -1.38 -7.67
C SER A 237 -12.18 -1.13 -6.45
N VAL A 238 -13.32 -1.83 -6.36
CA VAL A 238 -14.23 -1.71 -5.21
C VAL A 238 -13.59 -2.26 -3.93
N LEU A 239 -12.86 -3.37 -4.02
CA LEU A 239 -12.10 -3.90 -2.90
C LEU A 239 -11.02 -2.91 -2.42
N HIS A 240 -10.31 -2.26 -3.35
CA HIS A 240 -9.38 -1.18 -3.02
C HIS A 240 -10.06 -0.01 -2.33
N MET A 241 -11.18 0.50 -2.86
CA MET A 241 -11.92 1.60 -2.22
C MET A 241 -12.37 1.22 -0.80
N ASN A 242 -12.82 -0.02 -0.59
CA ASN A 242 -13.16 -0.52 0.75
C ASN A 242 -11.92 -0.59 1.65
N ALA A 243 -10.78 -1.07 1.13
CA ALA A 243 -9.56 -1.17 1.92
C ALA A 243 -9.03 0.19 2.35
N TRP A 244 -8.99 1.16 1.43
CA TRP A 244 -8.56 2.52 1.74
C TRP A 244 -9.52 3.24 2.69
N LEU A 245 -10.82 2.92 2.67
CA LEU A 245 -11.77 3.41 3.66
C LEU A 245 -11.45 2.88 5.05
N TRP A 246 -11.29 1.56 5.20
CA TRP A 246 -10.97 0.96 6.49
C TRP A 246 -9.60 1.37 7.02
N SER A 247 -8.63 1.53 6.12
CA SER A 247 -7.32 2.10 6.44
C SER A 247 -7.44 3.53 6.97
N ALA A 248 -8.22 4.40 6.32
CA ALA A 248 -8.45 5.76 6.81
C ALA A 248 -9.12 5.76 8.20
N LEU A 249 -10.08 4.86 8.43
CA LEU A 249 -10.77 4.75 9.72
C LEU A 249 -9.86 4.20 10.83
N PHE A 250 -9.00 3.23 10.51
CA PHE A 250 -8.00 2.69 11.43
C PHE A 250 -6.96 3.74 11.84
N HIS A 251 -6.41 4.46 10.86
CA HIS A 251 -5.45 5.55 11.09
C HIS A 251 -6.05 6.77 11.76
N CYS A 252 -7.37 6.96 11.60
CA CYS A 252 -8.11 7.96 12.35
C CYS A 252 -8.24 7.53 13.82
N ARG A 253 -8.74 6.31 14.04
CA ARG A 253 -8.95 5.74 15.38
C ARG A 253 -8.73 4.24 15.35
N ASP A 254 -7.68 3.82 16.04
CA ASP A 254 -7.37 2.41 16.23
C ASP A 254 -8.31 1.76 17.25
N THR A 255 -9.16 0.87 16.79
CA THR A 255 -10.00 0.01 17.62
C THR A 255 -9.88 -1.41 17.09
N ARG A 256 -10.23 -2.38 17.94
CA ARG A 256 -10.31 -3.79 17.53
C ARG A 256 -11.12 -4.03 16.26
N THR A 257 -12.14 -3.20 16.00
CA THR A 257 -12.97 -3.31 14.80
C THR A 257 -12.27 -2.71 13.58
N THR A 258 -11.71 -1.50 13.71
CA THR A 258 -11.03 -0.82 12.60
C THR A 258 -9.73 -1.53 12.22
N GLU A 259 -8.97 -2.02 13.19
CA GLU A 259 -7.78 -2.86 12.98
C GLU A 259 -8.09 -4.09 12.13
N ARG A 260 -9.14 -4.85 12.53
CA ARG A 260 -9.53 -6.06 11.81
C ARG A 260 -9.99 -5.78 10.40
N LEU A 261 -10.82 -4.76 10.22
CA LEU A 261 -11.38 -4.45 8.91
C LEU A 261 -10.30 -3.91 7.97
N ASP A 262 -9.35 -3.13 8.48
CA ASP A 262 -8.19 -2.69 7.70
C ASP A 262 -7.39 -3.90 7.20
N TYR A 263 -6.96 -4.79 8.11
CA TYR A 263 -6.08 -5.90 7.74
C TYR A 263 -6.78 -6.94 6.86
N CYS A 264 -8.04 -7.27 7.18
CA CYS A 264 -8.84 -8.19 6.38
C CYS A 264 -9.11 -7.63 4.97
N SER A 265 -9.32 -6.32 4.84
CA SER A 265 -9.52 -5.68 3.55
C SER A 265 -8.22 -5.59 2.74
N ALA A 266 -7.09 -5.33 3.39
CA ALA A 266 -5.77 -5.30 2.77
C ALA A 266 -5.40 -6.68 2.17
N ILE A 267 -5.54 -7.77 2.93
CA ILE A 267 -5.27 -9.12 2.40
C ILE A 267 -6.27 -9.51 1.29
N ALA A 268 -7.53 -9.07 1.37
CA ALA A 268 -8.50 -9.29 0.31
C ALA A 268 -8.10 -8.58 -0.99
N VAL A 269 -7.55 -7.36 -0.91
CA VAL A 269 -6.99 -6.64 -2.06
C VAL A 269 -5.78 -7.37 -2.65
N VAL A 270 -4.85 -7.84 -1.82
CA VAL A 270 -3.67 -8.60 -2.28
C VAL A 270 -4.10 -9.90 -2.97
N ALA A 271 -5.02 -10.65 -2.37
CA ALA A 271 -5.59 -11.86 -2.96
C ALA A 271 -6.33 -11.58 -4.26
N ALA A 272 -7.11 -10.49 -4.34
CA ALA A 272 -7.78 -10.08 -5.56
C ALA A 272 -6.79 -9.67 -6.66
N GLY A 273 -5.64 -9.09 -6.30
CA GLY A 273 -4.55 -8.78 -7.22
C GLY A 273 -3.92 -10.04 -7.83
N LEU A 274 -3.65 -11.04 -6.98
CA LEU A 274 -3.16 -12.35 -7.42
C LEU A 274 -4.19 -13.06 -8.31
N ALA A 275 -5.46 -13.07 -7.90
CA ALA A 275 -6.55 -13.63 -8.70
C ALA A 275 -6.68 -12.92 -10.05
N ALA A 276 -6.56 -11.60 -10.09
CA ALA A 276 -6.62 -10.82 -11.33
C ALA A 276 -5.42 -11.11 -12.25
N ALA A 277 -4.21 -11.24 -11.69
CA ALA A 277 -3.02 -11.65 -12.44
C ALA A 277 -3.22 -13.05 -13.04
N LEU A 278 -3.67 -14.04 -12.27
CA LEU A 278 -3.95 -15.38 -12.76
C LEU A 278 -5.04 -15.39 -13.84
N ALA A 279 -6.15 -14.70 -13.59
CA ALA A 279 -7.25 -14.59 -14.54
C ALA A 279 -6.80 -13.98 -15.87
N ARG A 280 -6.00 -12.90 -15.82
CA ARG A 280 -5.56 -12.17 -17.01
C ARG A 280 -4.45 -12.88 -17.77
N THR A 281 -3.51 -13.53 -17.07
CA THR A 281 -2.34 -14.20 -17.67
C THR A 281 -2.67 -15.58 -18.23
N LEU A 282 -3.58 -16.32 -17.58
CA LEU A 282 -4.04 -17.63 -18.06
C LEU A 282 -5.20 -17.52 -19.07
N TRP A 283 -5.74 -16.32 -19.29
CA TRP A 283 -6.84 -16.12 -20.21
C TRP A 283 -6.50 -16.60 -21.62
N GLY A 284 -7.33 -17.49 -22.15
CA GLY A 284 -7.15 -18.05 -23.48
C GLY A 284 -8.45 -18.49 -24.14
N ARG A 285 -8.41 -18.71 -25.46
CA ARG A 285 -9.56 -19.16 -26.25
C ARG A 285 -9.97 -20.61 -25.97
N THR A 286 -9.04 -21.45 -25.49
CA THR A 286 -9.31 -22.87 -25.26
C THR A 286 -10.04 -23.10 -23.94
N ARG A 287 -10.96 -24.10 -23.94
CA ARG A 287 -11.67 -24.53 -22.71
C ARG A 287 -10.70 -24.89 -21.59
N ARG A 288 -9.57 -25.55 -21.92
CA ARG A 288 -8.51 -25.90 -20.96
C ARG A 288 -7.93 -24.67 -20.26
N ARG A 289 -7.58 -23.61 -21.00
CA ARG A 289 -7.05 -22.37 -20.41
C ARG A 289 -8.07 -21.64 -19.55
N ARG A 290 -9.34 -21.59 -19.98
CA ARG A 290 -10.43 -21.00 -19.18
C ARG A 290 -10.65 -21.76 -17.87
N LEU A 291 -10.67 -23.09 -17.93
CA LEU A 291 -10.81 -23.92 -16.74
C LEU A 291 -9.62 -23.72 -15.79
N ALA A 292 -8.39 -23.69 -16.32
CA ALA A 292 -7.19 -23.42 -15.52
C ALA A 292 -7.26 -22.04 -14.82
N ALA A 293 -7.70 -21.00 -15.53
CA ALA A 293 -7.89 -19.66 -14.95
C ALA A 293 -8.93 -19.66 -13.82
N VAL A 294 -10.10 -20.27 -14.05
CA VAL A 294 -11.17 -20.36 -13.05
C VAL A 294 -10.72 -21.17 -11.83
N SER A 295 -10.07 -22.31 -12.05
CA SER A 295 -9.54 -23.14 -10.95
C SER A 295 -8.48 -22.38 -10.14
N ALA A 296 -7.54 -21.70 -10.80
CA ALA A 296 -6.51 -20.92 -10.12
C ALA A 296 -7.10 -19.78 -9.29
N VAL A 297 -8.07 -19.04 -9.82
CA VAL A 297 -8.82 -18.02 -9.07
C VAL A 297 -9.57 -18.63 -7.90
N GLY A 298 -10.26 -19.77 -8.11
CA GLY A 298 -10.95 -20.50 -7.04
C GLY A 298 -10.02 -20.90 -5.90
N CYS A 299 -8.83 -21.40 -6.19
CA CYS A 299 -7.82 -21.72 -5.17
C CYS A 299 -7.41 -20.50 -4.35
N VAL A 300 -7.22 -19.33 -4.98
CA VAL A 300 -6.91 -18.09 -4.27
C VAL A 300 -8.04 -17.67 -3.34
N LEU A 301 -9.29 -17.75 -3.80
CA LEU A 301 -10.47 -17.40 -2.98
C LEU A 301 -10.65 -18.34 -1.78
N VAL A 302 -10.44 -19.65 -1.98
CA VAL A 302 -10.45 -20.64 -0.89
C VAL A 302 -9.32 -20.35 0.12
N GLY A 303 -8.11 -20.04 -0.38
CA GLY A 303 -6.99 -19.65 0.46
C GLY A 303 -7.28 -18.40 1.29
N LEU A 304 -7.85 -17.37 0.66
CA LEU A 304 -8.28 -16.14 1.36
C LEU A 304 -9.31 -16.46 2.45
N ALA A 305 -10.32 -17.26 2.14
CA ALA A 305 -11.34 -17.64 3.12
C ALA A 305 -10.73 -18.41 4.31
N ALA A 306 -9.81 -19.34 4.05
CA ALA A 306 -9.10 -20.09 5.08
C ALA A 306 -8.22 -19.16 5.95
N HIS A 307 -7.50 -18.22 5.34
CA HIS A 307 -6.67 -17.24 6.03
C HIS A 307 -7.51 -16.30 6.90
N LEU A 308 -8.60 -15.74 6.37
CA LEU A 308 -9.51 -14.88 7.13
C LEU A 308 -10.17 -15.62 8.29
N ARG A 309 -10.58 -16.89 8.08
CA ARG A 309 -11.09 -17.73 9.17
C ARG A 309 -10.05 -17.87 10.27
N TYR A 310 -8.81 -18.22 9.93
CA TYR A 310 -7.72 -18.33 10.91
C TYR A 310 -7.51 -17.02 11.68
N MET A 311 -7.35 -15.91 10.96
CA MET A 311 -7.11 -14.59 11.54
C MET A 311 -8.23 -14.14 12.49
N LEU A 312 -9.49 -14.43 12.14
CA LEU A 312 -10.65 -13.95 12.90
C LEU A 312 -11.06 -14.88 14.04
N THR A 313 -10.81 -16.19 13.94
CA THR A 313 -11.29 -17.17 14.94
C THR A 313 -10.21 -17.81 15.79
N VAL A 314 -8.95 -17.83 15.33
CA VAL A 314 -7.86 -18.52 16.03
C VAL A 314 -6.89 -17.53 16.67
N LYS A 315 -6.12 -16.81 15.85
CA LYS A 315 -5.15 -15.81 16.30
C LYS A 315 -5.09 -14.69 15.27
N PHE A 316 -5.37 -13.48 15.70
CA PHE A 316 -5.18 -12.30 14.87
C PHE A 316 -3.70 -11.93 14.89
N ASP A 317 -2.95 -12.46 13.94
CA ASP A 317 -1.48 -12.37 13.89
C ASP A 317 -1.04 -11.47 12.73
N TYR A 318 -0.59 -10.27 13.07
CA TYR A 318 -0.10 -9.30 12.09
C TYR A 318 1.11 -9.80 11.31
N GLY A 319 2.09 -10.41 11.99
CA GLY A 319 3.31 -10.89 11.37
C GLY A 319 3.02 -11.97 10.33
N TRP A 320 2.14 -12.92 10.68
CA TRP A 320 1.65 -13.91 9.74
C TRP A 320 0.91 -13.28 8.54
N ASN A 321 0.02 -12.31 8.80
CA ASN A 321 -0.69 -11.60 7.73
C ASN A 321 0.27 -10.92 6.75
N MET A 322 1.31 -10.26 7.27
CA MET A 322 2.34 -9.61 6.44
C MET A 322 3.12 -10.61 5.61
N GLN A 323 3.51 -11.75 6.17
CA GLN A 323 4.19 -12.81 5.41
C GLN A 323 3.33 -13.30 4.23
N VAL A 324 2.04 -13.57 4.46
CA VAL A 324 1.12 -14.00 3.41
C VAL A 324 0.97 -12.90 2.33
N CYS A 325 0.82 -11.64 2.73
CA CYS A 325 0.76 -10.50 1.81
C CYS A 325 2.03 -10.38 0.95
N VAL A 326 3.22 -10.46 1.56
CA VAL A 326 4.51 -10.35 0.87
C VAL A 326 4.68 -11.48 -0.14
N VAL A 327 4.41 -12.73 0.25
CA VAL A 327 4.51 -13.88 -0.65
C VAL A 327 3.54 -13.74 -1.82
N ALA A 328 2.28 -13.42 -1.57
CA ALA A 328 1.27 -13.23 -2.62
C ALA A 328 1.63 -12.05 -3.55
N GLY A 329 2.19 -10.96 -3.01
CA GLY A 329 2.68 -9.81 -3.77
C GLY A 329 3.83 -10.18 -4.71
N VAL A 330 4.84 -10.90 -4.21
CA VAL A 330 5.98 -11.39 -5.02
C VAL A 330 5.50 -12.32 -6.13
N VAL A 331 4.62 -13.28 -5.82
CA VAL A 331 4.05 -14.18 -6.84
C VAL A 331 3.29 -13.39 -7.90
N THR A 332 2.47 -12.40 -7.49
CA THR A 332 1.73 -11.52 -8.41
C THR A 332 2.69 -10.78 -9.34
N ALA A 333 3.80 -10.27 -8.82
CA ALA A 333 4.81 -9.56 -9.60
C ALA A 333 5.48 -10.46 -10.65
N LEU A 334 5.88 -11.67 -10.26
CA LEU A 334 6.51 -12.64 -11.15
C LEU A 334 5.57 -13.05 -12.29
N LEU A 335 4.28 -13.25 -11.99
CA LEU A 335 3.26 -13.53 -13.01
C LEU A 335 3.15 -12.39 -14.03
N TRP A 336 3.12 -11.14 -13.57
CA TRP A 336 3.06 -9.99 -14.48
C TRP A 336 4.34 -9.82 -15.31
N LEU A 337 5.52 -10.01 -14.72
CA LEU A 337 6.79 -9.93 -15.44
C LEU A 337 6.87 -10.99 -16.54
N ALA A 338 6.52 -12.23 -16.21
CA ALA A 338 6.46 -13.33 -17.19
C ALA A 338 5.48 -13.01 -18.32
N TRP A 339 4.31 -12.47 -18.00
CA TRP A 339 3.30 -12.09 -18.99
C TRP A 339 3.76 -10.94 -19.89
N VAL A 340 4.35 -9.89 -19.31
CA VAL A 340 4.89 -8.74 -20.04
C VAL A 340 5.96 -9.19 -21.04
N TRP A 341 6.83 -10.10 -20.62
CA TRP A 341 7.88 -10.66 -21.47
C TRP A 341 7.31 -11.51 -22.61
N ALA A 342 6.34 -12.38 -22.31
CA ALA A 342 5.75 -13.30 -23.29
C ALA A 342 4.84 -12.60 -24.31
N VAL A 343 3.94 -11.71 -23.86
CA VAL A 343 2.88 -11.12 -24.71
C VAL A 343 3.38 -9.88 -25.46
N ARG A 344 4.48 -9.25 -25.01
CA ARG A 344 5.06 -8.04 -25.62
C ARG A 344 4.05 -6.88 -25.80
N HIS A 345 3.08 -6.78 -24.88
CA HIS A 345 2.01 -5.77 -24.91
C HIS A 345 2.52 -4.34 -25.20
N PRO A 346 1.82 -3.52 -26.00
CA PRO A 346 2.27 -2.15 -26.35
C PRO A 346 2.55 -1.27 -25.13
N ALA A 347 1.72 -1.40 -24.09
CA ALA A 347 1.89 -0.68 -22.82
C ALA A 347 2.79 -1.39 -21.80
N ARG A 348 3.67 -2.32 -22.22
CA ARG A 348 4.55 -3.06 -21.29
C ARG A 348 5.39 -2.17 -20.38
N ARG A 349 5.88 -1.03 -20.88
CA ARG A 349 6.66 -0.07 -20.08
C ARG A 349 5.87 0.48 -18.89
N ARG A 350 4.55 0.71 -19.05
CA ARG A 350 3.68 1.18 -17.96
C ARG A 350 3.52 0.13 -16.87
N MET A 351 3.29 -1.14 -17.26
CA MET A 351 3.22 -2.25 -16.32
C MET A 351 4.56 -2.49 -15.62
N THR A 352 5.67 -2.52 -16.34
CA THR A 352 7.00 -2.68 -15.73
C THR A 352 7.32 -1.55 -14.76
N ALA A 353 7.04 -0.30 -15.14
CA ALA A 353 7.21 0.85 -14.24
C ALA A 353 6.33 0.72 -12.99
N PHE A 354 5.06 0.34 -13.15
CA PHE A 354 4.15 0.10 -12.03
C PHE A 354 4.70 -0.98 -11.09
N LEU A 355 5.15 -2.12 -11.60
CA LEU A 355 5.72 -3.19 -10.78
C LEU A 355 6.94 -2.72 -9.99
N LEU A 356 7.91 -2.08 -10.66
CA LEU A 356 9.13 -1.62 -10.00
C LEU A 356 8.82 -0.59 -8.91
N LEU A 357 8.00 0.40 -9.22
CA LEU A 357 7.66 1.47 -8.28
C LEU A 357 6.75 0.98 -7.15
N ALA A 358 5.82 0.05 -7.41
CA ALA A 358 4.98 -0.53 -6.36
C ALA A 358 5.79 -1.38 -5.37
N HIS A 359 6.81 -2.11 -5.85
CA HIS A 359 7.71 -2.86 -4.96
C HIS A 359 8.66 -1.93 -4.21
N ALA A 360 9.18 -0.89 -4.86
CA ALA A 360 9.97 0.14 -4.20
C ALA A 360 9.15 0.85 -3.10
N ALA A 361 7.89 1.19 -3.37
CA ALA A 361 6.98 1.72 -2.36
C ALA A 361 6.79 0.73 -1.22
N MET A 362 6.53 -0.56 -1.51
CA MET A 362 6.37 -1.61 -0.49
C MET A 362 7.60 -1.76 0.42
N MET A 363 8.81 -1.39 -0.02
CA MET A 363 9.97 -1.40 0.87
C MET A 363 9.82 -0.40 2.02
N LEU A 364 9.06 0.68 1.87
CA LEU A 364 8.77 1.60 2.96
C LEU A 364 7.98 0.90 4.08
N GLU A 365 7.06 0.00 3.73
CA GLU A 365 6.34 -0.83 4.71
C GLU A 365 7.28 -1.77 5.48
N VAL A 366 8.25 -2.36 4.78
CA VAL A 366 9.19 -3.33 5.36
C VAL A 366 10.28 -2.65 6.19
N LEU A 367 10.72 -1.46 5.79
CA LEU A 367 11.77 -0.70 6.49
C LEU A 367 11.27 -0.09 7.81
N ASP A 368 9.98 0.21 7.93
CA ASP A 368 9.29 0.49 9.21
C ASP A 368 10.00 1.55 10.09
N PHE A 369 10.52 2.62 9.47
CA PHE A 369 11.21 3.70 10.18
C PHE A 369 10.23 4.65 10.92
N PRO A 370 10.64 5.22 12.07
CA PRO A 370 9.80 6.12 12.88
C PRO A 370 9.56 7.47 12.20
N PRO A 371 8.49 8.20 12.60
CA PRO A 371 8.22 9.51 12.05
C PRO A 371 9.28 10.53 12.49
N PRO A 372 10.04 11.15 11.56
CA PRO A 372 11.10 12.07 11.93
C PRO A 372 10.58 13.27 12.74
N VAL A 373 11.37 13.73 13.70
CA VAL A 373 11.06 14.98 14.44
C VAL A 373 10.90 16.17 13.48
N ALA A 374 11.65 16.18 12.37
CA ALA A 374 11.56 17.21 11.34
C ALA A 374 10.20 17.27 10.63
N SER A 375 9.45 16.16 10.56
CA SER A 375 8.07 16.14 10.03
C SER A 375 7.02 16.49 11.09
N GLY A 376 7.45 16.83 12.32
CA GLY A 376 6.55 17.06 13.45
C GLY A 376 5.96 15.78 14.05
N ARG A 377 6.63 14.62 13.86
CA ARG A 377 6.12 13.28 14.18
C ARG A 377 4.80 12.93 13.46
N LEU A 378 4.70 13.31 12.18
CA LEU A 378 3.49 13.10 11.38
C LEU A 378 3.65 12.10 10.22
N ILE A 379 4.87 11.88 9.74
CA ILE A 379 5.15 11.05 8.56
C ILE A 379 6.15 9.98 8.94
N ASP A 380 5.73 8.74 9.06
CA ASP A 380 6.58 7.56 9.20
C ASP A 380 6.72 6.80 7.86
N ALA A 381 7.33 5.62 7.90
CA ALA A 381 7.48 4.78 6.72
C ALA A 381 6.14 4.32 6.13
N HIS A 382 5.18 3.98 6.99
CA HIS A 382 3.85 3.55 6.60
C HIS A 382 3.09 4.70 5.89
N ALA A 383 3.05 5.89 6.48
CA ALA A 383 2.44 7.07 5.86
C ALA A 383 3.10 7.42 4.51
N ALA A 384 4.42 7.28 4.40
CA ALA A 384 5.13 7.47 3.15
C ALA A 384 4.73 6.43 2.08
N TRP A 385 4.52 5.18 2.47
CA TRP A 385 3.98 4.13 1.61
C TRP A 385 2.60 4.50 1.07
N HIS A 386 1.68 4.96 1.94
CA HIS A 386 0.34 5.41 1.52
C HIS A 386 0.39 6.52 0.47
N TRP A 387 1.27 7.51 0.65
CA TRP A 387 1.41 8.59 -0.33
C TRP A 387 2.01 8.11 -1.65
N ALA A 388 2.98 7.19 -1.59
CA ALA A 388 3.60 6.63 -2.79
C ALA A 388 2.59 5.85 -3.65
N THR A 389 1.57 5.22 -3.06
CA THR A 389 0.56 4.44 -3.80
C THR A 389 -0.47 5.29 -4.56
N VAL A 390 -0.68 6.57 -4.20
CA VAL A 390 -1.62 7.47 -4.89
C VAL A 390 -1.27 7.65 -6.39
N PRO A 391 -0.06 8.10 -6.77
CA PRO A 391 0.31 8.21 -8.19
C PRO A 391 0.44 6.83 -8.87
N LEU A 392 0.77 5.77 -8.12
CA LEU A 392 0.83 4.41 -8.66
C LEU A 392 -0.53 3.88 -9.08
N THR A 393 -1.59 4.27 -8.36
CA THR A 393 -2.97 4.00 -8.77
C THR A 393 -3.21 4.56 -10.16
N ALA A 394 -2.92 5.83 -10.40
CA ALA A 394 -3.09 6.43 -11.73
C ALA A 394 -2.27 5.71 -12.82
N LEU A 395 -1.02 5.33 -12.51
CA LEU A 395 -0.17 4.57 -13.43
C LEU A 395 -0.78 3.20 -13.77
N PHE A 396 -1.31 2.46 -12.79
CA PHE A 396 -1.97 1.17 -13.02
C PHE A 396 -3.20 1.30 -13.91
N TYR A 397 -4.07 2.28 -13.65
CA TYR A 397 -5.24 2.50 -14.51
C TYR A 397 -4.87 2.97 -15.92
N SER A 398 -3.77 3.70 -16.08
CA SER A 398 -3.26 4.04 -17.42
C SER A 398 -2.83 2.81 -18.22
N TRP A 399 -2.40 1.73 -17.54
CA TRP A 399 -2.17 0.43 -18.17
C TRP A 399 -3.48 -0.29 -18.47
N LEU A 400 -4.45 -0.31 -17.54
CA LEU A 400 -5.78 -0.91 -17.77
C LEU A 400 -6.50 -0.29 -18.98
N GLN A 401 -6.41 1.03 -19.10
CA GLN A 401 -6.92 1.78 -20.23
C GLN A 401 -6.27 1.33 -21.54
N ALA A 402 -4.95 1.14 -21.56
CA ALA A 402 -4.27 0.63 -22.75
C ALA A 402 -4.53 -0.85 -23.03
N ASP A 403 -4.75 -1.67 -22.00
CA ASP A 403 -5.15 -3.07 -22.16
C ASP A 403 -6.54 -3.17 -22.80
N ALA A 404 -7.47 -2.31 -22.40
CA ALA A 404 -8.79 -2.21 -23.02
C ALA A 404 -8.69 -1.78 -24.50
N ASP A 405 -7.89 -0.75 -24.82
CA ASP A 405 -7.69 -0.30 -26.20
C ASP A 405 -7.06 -1.39 -27.07
N TRP A 406 -6.04 -2.07 -26.56
CA TRP A 406 -5.34 -3.15 -27.27
C TRP A 406 -6.29 -4.30 -27.60
N CYS A 407 -7.15 -4.64 -26.64
CA CYS A 407 -8.22 -5.62 -26.82
C CYS A 407 -9.23 -5.22 -27.90
N GLN A 408 -9.56 -3.94 -28.02
CA GLN A 408 -10.52 -3.41 -29.00
C GLN A 408 -9.93 -3.29 -30.41
N ALA A 409 -8.71 -2.74 -30.53
CA ALA A 409 -8.02 -2.57 -31.81
C ALA A 409 -7.83 -3.89 -32.56
N GLY A 410 -7.65 -4.96 -31.80
CA GLY A 410 -7.55 -6.30 -32.32
C GLY A 410 -8.77 -6.85 -33.07
N GLN A 411 -9.96 -6.33 -32.76
CA GLN A 411 -11.17 -6.70 -33.48
C GLN A 411 -11.32 -5.93 -34.81
N ALA A 412 -10.94 -4.65 -34.84
CA ALA A 412 -11.04 -3.82 -36.04
C ALA A 412 -10.18 -4.36 -37.20
N GLN A 413 -8.97 -4.82 -36.90
CA GLN A 413 -8.08 -5.43 -37.90
C GLN A 413 -8.56 -6.82 -38.37
N GLY A 414 -9.25 -7.58 -37.51
CA GLY A 414 -9.87 -8.85 -37.89
C GLY A 414 -11.13 -8.69 -38.77
N GLY A 415 -11.77 -7.52 -38.74
CA GLY A 415 -12.97 -7.21 -39.55
C GLY A 415 -12.66 -6.58 -40.92
N GLN A 416 -11.55 -5.86 -41.07
CA GLN A 416 -11.19 -5.20 -42.35
C GLN A 416 -10.40 -6.10 -43.32
N GLY A 417 -9.79 -7.20 -42.86
CA GLY A 417 -9.06 -8.13 -43.72
C GLY A 417 -9.90 -8.97 -44.69
N GLY A 418 -11.23 -8.80 -44.70
CA GLY A 418 -12.16 -9.56 -45.56
C GLY A 418 -12.87 -8.75 -46.65
N ALA A 419 -12.61 -7.44 -46.78
CA ALA A 419 -13.42 -6.55 -47.62
C ALA A 419 -12.62 -5.73 -48.64
N GLY A 420 -11.52 -6.27 -49.19
CA GLY A 420 -10.62 -5.47 -50.03
C GLY A 420 -9.86 -6.18 -51.13
N ILE A 421 -10.26 -7.38 -51.57
CA ILE A 421 -9.67 -7.99 -52.78
C ILE A 421 -10.75 -8.75 -53.54
N GLY A 422 -11.37 -8.08 -54.50
CA GLY A 422 -12.34 -8.70 -55.40
C GLY A 422 -13.10 -7.65 -56.19
N GLU A 423 -12.46 -7.10 -57.22
CA GLU A 423 -13.02 -6.82 -58.55
C GLU A 423 -12.12 -5.84 -59.32
N ALA A 424 -11.17 -6.41 -60.07
CA ALA A 424 -10.66 -5.78 -61.28
C ALA A 424 -10.17 -6.88 -62.24
N GLY A 425 -11.03 -7.21 -63.21
CA GLY A 425 -10.62 -7.53 -64.57
C GLY A 425 -10.10 -8.94 -64.87
N ALA A 426 -11.01 -9.84 -65.24
CA ALA A 426 -10.70 -10.90 -66.20
C ALA A 426 -10.89 -10.36 -67.63
N ARG A 427 -9.86 -10.41 -68.48
CA ARG A 427 -9.86 -11.02 -69.84
C ARG A 427 -8.68 -10.58 -70.73
N ALA A 428 -8.33 -11.53 -71.62
CA ALA A 428 -7.39 -11.51 -72.75
C ALA A 428 -5.90 -11.63 -72.37
N GLY A 429 -5.09 -12.58 -72.87
CA GLY A 429 -5.21 -13.46 -74.04
C GLY A 429 -4.01 -13.23 -74.96
N ASP A 430 -3.11 -14.21 -75.03
CA ASP A 430 -2.03 -14.49 -76.00
C ASP A 430 -1.07 -13.39 -76.48
N ALA A 431 0.24 -13.61 -76.29
CA ALA A 431 1.21 -13.90 -77.37
C ALA A 431 2.68 -13.60 -76.97
N ALA A 432 3.53 -14.62 -77.17
CA ALA A 432 4.90 -14.58 -77.71
C ALA A 432 6.00 -13.65 -77.12
N GLY A 433 7.12 -14.29 -76.75
CA GLY A 433 8.38 -14.06 -77.49
C GLY A 433 9.52 -13.28 -76.80
N ALA A 434 10.60 -14.04 -76.55
CA ALA A 434 12.01 -13.66 -76.72
C ALA A 434 12.68 -12.61 -75.80
N GLY A 435 13.68 -13.09 -75.05
CA GLY A 435 15.07 -12.67 -75.25
C GLY A 435 15.59 -11.43 -74.51
N GLY A 436 16.72 -11.61 -73.81
CA GLY A 436 17.78 -10.60 -73.83
C GLY A 436 18.14 -9.91 -72.51
N GLU A 437 19.36 -10.23 -72.07
CA GLU A 437 20.40 -9.29 -71.63
C GLU A 437 20.52 -8.85 -70.16
N MET A 438 21.60 -9.38 -69.56
CA MET A 438 22.43 -8.77 -68.53
C MET A 438 22.95 -7.39 -68.95
N VAL A 439 22.82 -6.37 -68.09
CA VAL A 439 23.82 -5.29 -67.95
C VAL A 439 23.94 -4.86 -66.48
N GLU A 440 25.17 -4.53 -66.15
CA GLU A 440 25.89 -4.33 -64.90
C GLU A 440 25.77 -2.91 -64.29
N ALA A 441 26.25 -2.79 -63.04
CA ALA A 441 26.73 -1.57 -62.34
C ALA A 441 25.70 -0.56 -61.78
N GLY A 442 25.86 0.03 -60.59
CA GLY A 442 26.95 -0.03 -59.62
C GLY A 442 26.66 0.76 -58.33
N LYS A 443 27.43 0.42 -57.29
CA LYS A 443 27.97 1.20 -56.16
C LYS A 443 27.25 2.50 -55.73
N HIS A 444 26.89 2.63 -54.45
CA HIS A 444 27.75 3.27 -53.44
C HIS A 444 27.24 3.11 -51.99
N LYS A 445 28.21 3.12 -51.08
CA LYS A 445 28.21 2.83 -49.64
C LYS A 445 28.53 4.12 -48.87
N ALA A 446 28.29 4.07 -47.56
CA ALA A 446 28.83 4.92 -46.47
C ALA A 446 28.13 6.28 -46.30
N VAL A 447 27.82 6.73 -45.07
CA VAL A 447 28.49 6.50 -43.76
C VAL A 447 27.50 6.05 -42.69
#